data_AF-A0A850RL45-F1
#
_entry.id   AF-A0A850RL45-F1
#
_cell.length_a   1.000
_cell.length_b   1.000
_cell.length_c   1.000
_cell.angle_alpha   90.00
_cell.angle_beta   90.00
_cell.angle_gamma   90.00
#
_symmetry.space_group_name_H-M   'P 1'
#
loop_
_entity.id
_entity.type
_entity.pdbx_description
1 polymer ?
#
loop_
_entity_poly.entity_id
_entity_poly.type
_entity_poly.pdbx_seq_one_letter_code
_entity_poly.pdbx_strand_id
1 'polypeptide(L)'
;LATTGRPTEAEPLYREALAIADQARQPALLWSVQGNLADFYAAQSQRPLAIFFGKQAVNTLQSVRQHLADAEQTTQQAFLKSKEIYYKHLADLLIAEGRLPEAQQVLEMLKEQEYFEFVRRDAADDPRRTQAGYNAFEAEQLQVYEAGSRDLARLGAEYQALLALEETTPLSAAQQARLEALLPELDAAKLQFNAALQQLLT
;
A
#
# COMPACT_ATOMS: atom_id res chain seq x y z
N LEU A 1 13.36 -0.78 16.51
CA LEU A 1 14.56 -0.07 16.03
C LEU A 1 14.24 1.42 16.04
N ALA A 2 14.98 2.19 16.83
CA ALA A 2 14.73 3.62 17.03
C ALA A 2 14.88 4.37 15.70
N THR A 3 13.83 5.10 15.32
CA THR A 3 13.79 6.02 14.19
C THR A 3 14.81 7.13 14.40
N THR A 4 15.91 7.09 13.66
CA THR A 4 16.83 8.22 13.52
C THR A 4 16.04 9.43 13.03
N GLY A 5 16.00 10.50 13.82
CA GLY A 5 15.10 11.64 13.70
C GLY A 5 15.35 12.54 12.48
N ARG A 6 15.17 12.00 11.28
CA ARG A 6 15.18 12.75 10.01
C ARG A 6 13.91 12.44 9.21
N PRO A 7 12.72 12.85 9.71
CA PRO A 7 11.46 12.59 9.03
C PRO A 7 11.43 13.14 7.59
N THR A 8 12.08 14.28 7.35
CA THR A 8 12.18 14.92 6.03
C THR A 8 13.00 14.11 5.01
N GLU A 9 13.89 13.22 5.45
CA GLU A 9 14.69 12.35 4.58
C GLU A 9 14.02 10.97 4.40
N ALA A 10 13.27 10.50 5.38
CA ALA A 10 12.62 9.19 5.34
C ALA A 10 11.37 9.16 4.45
N GLU A 11 10.58 10.23 4.45
CA GLU A 11 9.34 10.30 3.67
C GLU A 11 9.56 10.12 2.15
N PRO A 12 10.53 10.80 1.50
CA PRO A 12 10.81 10.58 0.09
C PRO A 12 11.24 9.13 -0.22
N LEU A 13 12.04 8.52 0.65
CA LEU A 13 12.52 7.14 0.48
C LEU A 13 11.38 6.13 0.56
N TYR A 14 10.44 6.31 1.49
CA TYR A 14 9.27 5.45 1.57
C TYR A 14 8.35 5.59 0.36
N ARG A 15 8.19 6.82 -0.16
CA ARG A 15 7.39 7.08 -1.37
C ARG A 15 8.02 6.43 -2.61
N GLU A 16 9.34 6.49 -2.74
CA GLU A 16 10.07 5.79 -3.80
C GLU A 16 9.94 4.27 -3.67
N ALA A 17 10.14 3.73 -2.46
CA ALA A 17 9.98 2.30 -2.19
C ALA A 17 8.55 1.82 -2.50
N LEU A 18 7.54 2.66 -2.29
CA LEU A 18 6.15 2.34 -2.57
C LEU A 18 5.87 2.22 -4.06
N ALA A 19 6.40 3.16 -4.86
CA ALA A 19 6.33 3.08 -6.32
C ALA A 19 7.02 1.82 -6.87
N ILE A 20 8.18 1.46 -6.32
CA ILE A 20 8.90 0.22 -6.69
C ILE A 20 8.10 -1.02 -6.28
N ALA A 21 7.54 -1.03 -5.07
CA ALA A 21 6.77 -2.16 -4.57
C ALA A 21 5.50 -2.44 -5.38
N ASP A 22 4.82 -1.37 -5.79
CA ASP A 22 3.66 -1.41 -6.67
C ASP A 22 4.03 -1.96 -8.06
N GLN A 23 5.11 -1.45 -8.65
CA GLN A 23 5.65 -1.94 -9.93
C GLN A 23 6.06 -3.41 -9.90
N ALA A 24 6.70 -3.86 -8.82
CA ALA A 24 7.17 -5.22 -8.68
C ALA A 24 6.03 -6.26 -8.65
N ARG A 25 4.78 -5.80 -8.46
CA ARG A 25 3.59 -6.66 -8.26
C ARG A 25 3.84 -7.74 -7.21
N GLN A 26 4.58 -7.39 -6.16
CA GLN A 26 4.86 -8.26 -5.03
C GLN A 26 4.06 -7.79 -3.83
N PRO A 27 2.92 -8.45 -3.52
CA PRO A 27 2.08 -8.06 -2.38
C PRO A 27 2.85 -8.04 -1.07
N ALA A 28 3.84 -8.94 -0.92
CA ALA A 28 4.68 -9.03 0.27
C ALA A 28 5.52 -7.77 0.53
N LEU A 29 6.05 -7.15 -0.53
CA LEU A 29 6.80 -5.92 -0.44
C LEU A 29 5.85 -4.74 -0.24
N LEU A 30 4.71 -4.74 -0.94
CA LEU A 30 3.74 -3.65 -0.93
C LEU A 30 3.12 -3.41 0.46
N TRP A 31 2.58 -4.44 1.13
CA TRP A 31 1.99 -4.26 2.47
C TRP A 31 3.02 -3.78 3.49
N SER A 32 4.29 -4.21 3.33
CA SER A 32 5.37 -3.85 4.26
C SER A 32 5.69 -2.37 4.14
N VAL A 33 5.81 -1.84 2.91
CA VAL A 33 6.04 -0.41 2.69
C VAL A 33 4.85 0.42 3.15
N GLN A 34 3.62 -0.01 2.85
CA GLN A 34 2.39 0.67 3.31
C GLN A 34 2.29 0.69 4.84
N GLY A 35 2.59 -0.42 5.51
CA GLY A 35 2.60 -0.50 6.97
C GLY A 35 3.65 0.41 7.60
N ASN A 36 4.86 0.46 7.03
CA ASN A 36 5.91 1.36 7.48
C ASN A 36 5.53 2.84 7.29
N LEU A 37 4.85 3.18 6.20
CA LEU A 37 4.31 4.53 5.99
C LEU A 37 3.23 4.86 7.02
N ALA A 38 2.35 3.92 7.33
CA ALA A 38 1.33 4.11 8.37
C ALA A 38 1.98 4.43 9.73
N ASP A 39 2.97 3.64 10.14
CA ASP A 39 3.71 3.85 11.39
C ASP A 39 4.49 5.18 11.37
N PHE A 40 5.10 5.53 10.23
CA PHE A 40 5.83 6.78 10.04
C PHE A 40 4.95 8.02 10.21
N TYR A 41 3.76 8.02 9.61
CA TYR A 41 2.81 9.13 9.74
C TYR A 41 2.14 9.15 11.12
N ALA A 42 1.89 7.99 11.73
CA ALA A 42 1.40 7.90 13.10
C ALA A 42 2.39 8.55 14.08
N ALA A 43 3.68 8.27 13.93
CA ALA A 43 4.74 8.88 14.74
C ALA A 43 4.83 10.41 14.59
N GLN A 44 4.37 10.96 13.46
CA GLN A 44 4.30 12.39 13.19
C GLN A 44 2.94 13.01 13.55
N SER A 45 2.05 12.27 14.19
CA SER A 45 0.67 12.69 14.48
C SER A 45 -0.16 13.05 13.22
N GLN A 46 0.28 12.61 12.04
CA GLN A 46 -0.44 12.76 10.77
C GLN A 46 -1.44 11.61 10.60
N ARG A 47 -2.44 11.57 11.49
CA ARG A 47 -3.39 10.45 11.61
C ARG A 47 -4.18 10.15 10.33
N PRO A 48 -4.63 11.12 9.52
CA PRO A 48 -5.31 10.82 8.25
C PRO A 48 -4.45 9.96 7.30
N LEU A 49 -3.17 10.33 7.13
CA LEU A 49 -2.22 9.55 6.32
C LEU A 49 -1.91 8.19 6.94
N ALA A 50 -1.75 8.14 8.27
CA ALA A 50 -1.53 6.88 8.97
C ALA A 50 -2.68 5.89 8.75
N ILE A 51 -3.93 6.37 8.84
CA ILE A 51 -5.13 5.56 8.58
C ILE A 51 -5.19 5.14 7.12
N PHE A 52 -4.96 6.06 6.18
CA PHE A 52 -4.99 5.76 4.74
C PHE A 52 -4.01 4.62 4.38
N PHE A 53 -2.74 4.75 4.79
CA PHE A 53 -1.74 3.71 4.53
C PHE A 53 -1.95 2.44 5.36
N GLY A 54 -2.51 2.56 6.56
CA GLY A 54 -2.91 1.41 7.37
C GLY A 54 -3.99 0.57 6.66
N LYS A 55 -5.00 1.22 6.08
CA LYS A 55 -6.04 0.55 5.27
C LYS A 55 -5.47 -0.12 4.03
N GLN A 56 -4.61 0.59 3.32
CA GLN A 56 -3.89 0.04 2.17
C GLN A 56 -3.14 -1.26 2.56
N ALA A 57 -2.34 -1.21 3.63
CA ALA A 57 -1.59 -2.37 4.12
C ALA A 57 -2.51 -3.55 4.51
N VAL A 58 -3.57 -3.29 5.27
CA VAL A 58 -4.56 -4.30 5.67
C VAL A 58 -5.25 -4.92 4.45
N ASN A 59 -5.62 -4.11 3.45
CA ASN A 59 -6.26 -4.60 2.24
C ASN A 59 -5.32 -5.44 1.37
N THR A 60 -4.04 -5.05 1.25
CA THR A 60 -3.03 -5.90 0.59
C THR A 60 -2.82 -7.21 1.37
N LEU A 61 -2.79 -7.17 2.70
CA LEU A 61 -2.72 -8.40 3.53
C LEU A 61 -3.94 -9.30 3.34
N GLN A 62 -5.15 -8.74 3.22
CA GLN A 62 -6.34 -9.52 2.92
C GLN A 62 -6.28 -10.17 1.53
N SER A 63 -5.77 -9.46 0.52
CA SER A 63 -5.51 -10.07 -0.79
C SER A 63 -4.54 -11.25 -0.68
N VAL A 64 -3.48 -11.14 0.14
CA VAL A 64 -2.59 -12.29 0.40
C VAL A 64 -3.32 -13.43 1.11
N ARG A 65 -4.19 -13.15 2.09
CA ARG A 65 -5.01 -14.18 2.77
C ARG A 65 -5.92 -14.93 1.79
N GLN A 66 -6.52 -14.23 0.83
CA GLN A 66 -7.34 -14.85 -0.22
C GLN A 66 -6.52 -15.80 -1.09
N HIS A 67 -5.30 -15.43 -1.48
CA HIS A 67 -4.43 -16.33 -2.24
C HIS A 67 -3.92 -17.52 -1.41
N LEU A 68 -3.85 -17.38 -0.09
CA LEU A 68 -3.51 -18.46 0.84
C LEU A 68 -4.73 -19.31 1.25
N ALA A 69 -5.93 -19.07 0.69
CA ALA A 69 -7.16 -19.74 1.11
C ALA A 69 -7.10 -21.27 1.00
N ASP A 70 -6.34 -21.78 0.02
CA ASP A 70 -6.13 -23.21 -0.26
C ASP A 70 -4.91 -23.80 0.46
N ALA A 71 -4.10 -22.97 1.14
CA ALA A 71 -2.95 -23.45 1.90
C ALA A 71 -3.37 -24.22 3.16
N GLU A 72 -2.43 -24.92 3.81
CA GLU A 72 -2.71 -25.58 5.08
C GLU A 72 -3.19 -24.59 6.15
N GLN A 73 -4.13 -25.01 6.99
CA GLN A 73 -4.73 -24.16 8.03
C GLN A 73 -3.68 -23.58 8.99
N THR A 74 -2.67 -24.36 9.34
CA THR A 74 -1.52 -23.93 10.16
C THR A 74 -0.77 -22.77 9.50
N THR A 75 -0.58 -22.80 8.19
CA THR A 75 0.05 -21.74 7.40
C THR A 75 -0.81 -20.47 7.41
N GLN A 76 -2.12 -20.61 7.21
CA GLN A 76 -3.06 -19.47 7.24
C GLN A 76 -3.08 -18.78 8.61
N GLN A 77 -3.14 -19.56 9.69
CA GLN A 77 -3.12 -19.06 11.07
C GLN A 77 -1.78 -18.42 11.42
N ALA A 78 -0.66 -19.05 11.04
CA ALA A 78 0.67 -18.48 11.25
C ALA A 78 0.84 -17.15 10.50
N PHE A 79 0.35 -17.07 9.27
CA PHE A 79 0.33 -15.82 8.50
C PHE A 79 -0.45 -14.73 9.24
N LEU A 80 -1.71 -15.00 9.61
CA LEU A 80 -2.56 -14.03 10.30
C LEU A 80 -1.94 -13.56 11.61
N LYS A 81 -1.47 -14.49 12.44
CA LYS A 81 -0.78 -14.18 13.71
C LYS A 81 0.44 -13.30 13.52
N SER A 82 1.22 -13.54 12.46
CA SER A 82 2.41 -12.74 12.15
C SER A 82 2.10 -11.33 11.63
N LYS A 83 0.83 -11.04 11.29
CA LYS A 83 0.38 -9.78 10.69
C LYS A 83 -0.69 -9.07 11.52
N GLU A 84 -1.12 -9.67 12.62
CA GLU A 84 -2.15 -9.17 13.52
C GLU A 84 -1.89 -7.73 13.97
N ILE A 85 -0.61 -7.37 14.16
CA ILE A 85 -0.19 -6.05 14.60
C ILE A 85 -0.68 -4.93 13.66
N TYR A 86 -0.69 -5.17 12.34
CA TYR A 86 -1.11 -4.16 11.35
C TYR A 86 -2.62 -3.86 11.45
N TYR A 87 -3.43 -4.89 11.70
CA TYR A 87 -4.87 -4.73 11.89
C TYR A 87 -5.18 -4.01 13.20
N LYS A 88 -4.47 -4.38 14.30
CA LYS A 88 -4.63 -3.72 15.60
C LYS A 88 -4.23 -2.26 15.56
N HIS A 89 -3.07 -1.94 14.98
CA HIS A 89 -2.62 -0.55 14.84
C HIS A 89 -3.62 0.29 14.02
N LEU A 90 -4.15 -0.24 12.92
CA LEU A 90 -5.18 0.46 12.16
C LEU A 90 -6.46 0.67 12.98
N ALA A 91 -6.92 -0.34 13.70
CA ALA A 91 -8.10 -0.22 14.57
C ALA A 91 -7.88 0.82 15.67
N ASP A 92 -6.71 0.84 16.31
CA ASP A 92 -6.37 1.83 17.33
C ASP A 92 -6.37 3.27 16.77
N LEU A 93 -5.82 3.47 15.57
CA LEU A 93 -5.86 4.76 14.87
C LEU A 93 -7.29 5.19 14.54
N LEU A 94 -8.13 4.28 14.06
CA LEU A 94 -9.53 4.54 13.77
C LEU A 94 -10.33 4.87 15.03
N ILE A 95 -10.07 4.17 16.15
CA ILE A 95 -10.69 4.46 17.45
C ILE A 95 -10.28 5.85 17.95
N ALA A 96 -9.00 6.20 17.83
CA ALA A 96 -8.50 7.51 18.24
C ALA A 96 -9.15 8.68 17.48
N GLU A 97 -9.59 8.44 16.24
CA GLU A 97 -10.37 9.39 15.42
C GLU A 97 -11.89 9.24 15.54
N GLY A 98 -12.38 8.42 16.47
CA GLY A 98 -13.81 8.21 16.69
C GLY A 98 -14.52 7.41 15.57
N ARG A 99 -13.77 6.79 14.66
CA ARG A 99 -14.26 6.00 13.52
C ARG A 99 -14.56 4.55 13.95
N LEU A 100 -15.35 4.41 15.00
CA LEU A 100 -15.61 3.13 15.67
C LEU A 100 -16.18 2.03 14.74
N PRO A 101 -17.12 2.32 13.81
CA PRO A 101 -17.62 1.28 12.91
C PRO A 101 -16.52 0.68 12.02
N GLU A 102 -15.57 1.51 11.57
CA GLU A 102 -14.46 1.06 10.73
C GLU A 102 -13.43 0.29 11.56
N ALA A 103 -13.15 0.72 12.78
CA ALA A 103 -12.28 -0.01 13.69
C ALA A 103 -12.84 -1.40 14.01
N GLN A 104 -14.14 -1.49 14.28
CA GLN A 104 -14.84 -2.75 14.51
C GLN A 104 -14.71 -3.66 13.29
N GLN A 105 -14.95 -3.15 12.08
CA GLN A 105 -14.78 -3.93 10.85
C GLN A 105 -13.36 -4.51 10.73
N VAL A 106 -12.32 -3.71 10.98
CA VAL A 106 -10.91 -4.15 10.92
C VAL A 106 -10.60 -5.22 11.96
N LEU A 107 -11.19 -5.14 13.15
CA LEU A 107 -11.03 -6.18 14.18
C LEU A 107 -11.81 -7.46 13.85
N GLU A 108 -13.01 -7.33 13.26
CA GLU A 108 -13.80 -8.46 12.76
C GLU A 108 -13.06 -9.22 11.65
N MET A 109 -12.28 -8.51 10.82
CA MET A 109 -11.44 -9.13 9.79
C MET A 109 -10.40 -10.12 10.37
N LEU A 110 -9.89 -9.88 11.57
CA LEU A 110 -9.03 -10.84 12.29
C LEU A 110 -9.79 -12.10 12.70
N LYS A 111 -11.10 -11.97 12.94
CA LYS A 111 -11.99 -13.05 13.39
C LYS A 111 -12.61 -13.87 12.27
N GLU A 112 -12.52 -13.42 11.03
CA GLU A 112 -13.02 -14.15 9.85
C GLU A 112 -12.45 -15.57 9.73
N GLN A 113 -11.20 -15.79 10.12
CA GLN A 113 -10.61 -17.13 10.10
C GLN A 113 -11.27 -18.06 11.12
N GLU A 114 -11.47 -17.58 12.36
CA GLU A 114 -12.16 -18.33 13.42
C GLU A 114 -13.62 -18.63 13.01
N TYR A 115 -14.30 -17.65 12.41
CA TYR A 115 -15.67 -17.82 11.92
C TYR A 115 -15.75 -18.83 10.77
N PHE A 116 -14.84 -18.75 9.79
CA PHE A 116 -14.76 -19.70 8.70
C PHE A 116 -14.53 -21.14 9.19
N GLU A 117 -13.67 -21.32 10.20
CA GLU A 117 -13.44 -22.64 10.81
C GLU A 117 -14.70 -23.19 11.50
N PHE A 118 -15.47 -22.33 12.14
CA PHE A 118 -16.74 -22.71 12.79
C PHE A 118 -17.84 -23.04 11.77
N VAL A 119 -17.90 -22.30 10.66
CA VAL A 119 -18.97 -22.37 9.65
C VAL A 119 -18.68 -23.33 8.49
N ARG A 120 -17.43 -23.76 8.32
CA ARG A 120 -16.93 -24.67 7.25
C ARG A 120 -17.71 -25.96 7.01
N ARG A 121 -18.69 -26.30 7.86
CA ARG A 121 -19.60 -27.42 7.61
C ARG A 121 -20.69 -27.11 6.56
N ASP A 122 -21.05 -25.85 6.29
CA ASP A 122 -22.24 -25.53 5.47
C ASP A 122 -22.16 -24.30 4.52
N ALA A 123 -21.09 -23.48 4.50
CA ALA A 123 -21.10 -22.23 3.71
C ALA A 123 -20.47 -22.31 2.31
N ALA A 124 -21.17 -21.74 1.32
CA ALA A 124 -20.71 -21.53 -0.06
C ALA A 124 -19.86 -20.26 -0.24
N ASP A 125 -19.87 -19.33 0.72
CA ASP A 125 -19.15 -18.06 0.67
C ASP A 125 -17.98 -18.02 1.67
N ASP A 126 -16.81 -17.60 1.19
CA ASP A 126 -15.61 -17.39 2.02
C ASP A 126 -15.65 -15.97 2.65
N PRO A 127 -15.80 -15.84 3.98
CA PRO A 127 -15.89 -14.56 4.66
C PRO A 127 -14.57 -13.78 4.68
N ARG A 128 -13.43 -14.39 4.29
CA ARG A 128 -12.09 -13.78 4.32
C ARG A 128 -11.83 -12.85 3.12
N ARG A 129 -12.91 -12.27 2.58
CA ARG A 129 -12.90 -11.40 1.40
C ARG A 129 -13.13 -9.93 1.74
N THR A 130 -13.44 -9.63 3.00
CA THR A 130 -13.69 -8.27 3.46
C THR A 130 -12.44 -7.41 3.27
N GLN A 131 -12.67 -6.14 2.97
CA GLN A 131 -11.67 -5.10 2.90
C GLN A 131 -12.05 -3.97 3.85
N ALA A 132 -11.05 -3.30 4.43
CA ALA A 132 -11.25 -2.06 5.15
C ALA A 132 -11.79 -1.01 4.17
N GLY A 133 -13.01 -0.55 4.43
CA GLY A 133 -13.66 0.45 3.59
C GLY A 133 -12.94 1.80 3.65
N TYR A 134 -13.10 2.61 2.62
CA TYR A 134 -12.67 4.01 2.61
C TYR A 134 -13.89 4.91 2.76
N ASN A 135 -13.75 6.02 3.50
CA ASN A 135 -14.78 7.05 3.48
C ASN A 135 -14.78 7.77 2.11
N ALA A 136 -15.78 8.60 1.84
CA ALA A 136 -15.92 9.25 0.52
C ALA A 136 -14.67 10.07 0.12
N PHE A 137 -14.08 10.78 1.08
CA PHE A 137 -12.87 11.58 0.85
C PHE A 137 -11.66 10.69 0.57
N GLU A 138 -11.41 9.69 1.41
CA GLU A 138 -10.32 8.72 1.21
C GLU A 138 -10.46 7.95 -0.10
N ALA A 139 -11.69 7.65 -0.54
CA ALA A 139 -11.95 6.95 -1.79
C ALA A 139 -11.59 7.81 -3.01
N GLU A 140 -11.89 9.10 -2.99
CA GLU A 140 -11.44 10.04 -4.03
C GLU A 140 -9.91 10.14 -4.04
N GLN A 141 -9.31 10.30 -2.87
CA GLN A 141 -7.85 10.39 -2.74
C GLN A 141 -7.14 9.11 -3.17
N LEU A 142 -7.75 7.94 -2.91
CA LEU A 142 -7.26 6.65 -3.39
C LEU A 142 -7.21 6.61 -4.92
N GLN A 143 -8.24 7.11 -5.61
CA GLN A 143 -8.24 7.13 -7.08
C GLN A 143 -7.13 8.00 -7.66
N VAL A 144 -6.94 9.19 -7.08
CA VAL A 144 -5.88 10.12 -7.50
C VAL A 144 -4.50 9.50 -7.23
N TYR A 145 -4.33 8.92 -6.05
CA TYR A 145 -3.11 8.22 -5.64
C TYR A 145 -2.78 7.04 -6.57
N GLU A 146 -3.76 6.17 -6.87
CA GLU A 146 -3.58 5.02 -7.75
C GLU A 146 -3.31 5.43 -9.21
N ALA A 147 -3.91 6.53 -9.68
CA ALA A 147 -3.59 7.09 -10.99
C ALA A 147 -2.14 7.59 -11.03
N GLY A 148 -1.72 8.38 -10.04
CA GLY A 148 -0.35 8.87 -9.93
C GLY A 148 0.69 7.74 -9.81
N SER A 149 0.39 6.70 -9.03
CA SER A 149 1.24 5.51 -8.92
C SER A 149 1.40 4.80 -10.26
N ARG A 150 0.29 4.61 -11.01
CA ARG A 150 0.32 3.97 -12.33
C ARG A 150 1.13 4.77 -13.35
N ASP A 151 1.03 6.09 -13.33
CA ASP A 151 1.82 6.94 -14.23
C ASP A 151 3.31 6.90 -13.90
N LEU A 152 3.66 7.02 -12.62
CA LEU A 152 5.05 6.83 -12.16
C LEU A 152 5.57 5.45 -12.55
N ALA A 153 4.75 4.41 -12.37
CA ALA A 153 5.10 3.05 -12.69
C ALA A 153 5.41 2.89 -14.18
N ARG A 154 4.55 3.43 -15.05
CA ARG A 154 4.69 3.39 -16.50
C ARG A 154 5.94 4.14 -16.97
N LEU A 155 6.10 5.39 -16.53
CA LEU A 155 7.23 6.25 -16.93
C LEU A 155 8.57 5.68 -16.44
N GLY A 156 8.61 5.16 -15.21
CA GLY A 156 9.82 4.57 -14.64
C GLY A 156 10.23 3.29 -15.37
N ALA A 157 9.27 2.45 -15.76
CA ALA A 157 9.54 1.24 -16.53
C ALA A 157 10.08 1.57 -17.94
N GLU A 158 9.53 2.60 -18.60
CA GLU A 158 10.02 3.07 -19.90
C GLU A 158 11.45 3.60 -19.80
N TYR A 159 11.73 4.42 -18.77
CA TYR A 159 13.07 4.95 -18.51
C TYR A 159 14.10 3.83 -18.28
N GLN A 160 13.79 2.86 -17.42
CA GLN A 160 14.68 1.72 -17.16
C GLN A 160 14.89 0.84 -18.39
N ALA A 161 13.86 0.64 -19.21
CA ALA A 161 13.98 -0.12 -20.45
C ALA A 161 14.92 0.55 -21.46
N LEU A 162 14.87 1.88 -21.58
CA LEU A 162 15.77 2.64 -22.45
C LEU A 162 17.21 2.66 -21.94
N LEU A 163 17.42 2.78 -20.62
CA LEU A 163 18.76 2.67 -20.03
C LEU A 163 19.36 1.28 -20.26
N ALA A 164 18.60 0.21 -20.01
CA ALA A 164 19.06 -1.15 -20.25
C ALA A 164 19.35 -1.40 -21.75
N LEU A 165 18.61 -0.75 -22.65
CA LEU A 165 18.89 -0.82 -24.08
C LEU A 165 20.20 -0.08 -24.43
N GLU A 166 20.44 1.10 -23.86
CA GLU A 166 21.66 1.89 -24.07
C GLU A 166 22.93 1.12 -23.68
N GLU A 167 22.86 0.32 -22.61
CA GLU A 167 23.98 -0.55 -22.18
C GLU A 167 24.36 -1.61 -23.23
N THR A 168 23.42 -2.03 -24.07
CA THR A 168 23.62 -3.13 -25.03
C THR A 168 23.72 -2.65 -26.48
N THR A 169 23.08 -1.53 -26.82
CA THR A 169 22.98 -1.00 -28.18
C THR A 169 22.92 0.53 -28.15
N PRO A 170 23.63 1.25 -29.05
CA PRO A 170 23.46 2.70 -29.17
C PRO A 170 22.01 3.07 -29.47
N LEU A 171 21.44 3.96 -28.64
CA LEU A 171 20.08 4.47 -28.82
C LEU A 171 19.95 5.26 -30.13
N SER A 172 18.80 5.13 -30.79
CA SER A 172 18.43 6.01 -31.91
C SER A 172 18.16 7.43 -31.42
N ALA A 173 18.24 8.42 -32.32
CA ALA A 173 17.93 9.82 -31.99
C ALA A 173 16.53 10.01 -31.37
N ALA A 174 15.55 9.21 -31.80
CA ALA A 174 14.21 9.23 -31.20
C ALA A 174 14.18 8.66 -29.77
N GLN A 175 14.95 7.61 -29.50
CA GLN A 175 15.07 7.01 -28.17
C GLN A 175 15.85 7.93 -27.21
N GLN A 176 16.91 8.59 -27.68
CA GLN A 176 17.62 9.61 -26.91
C GLN A 176 16.70 10.78 -26.55
N ALA A 177 15.97 11.33 -27.53
CA ALA A 177 14.99 12.39 -27.27
C ALA A 177 13.89 11.94 -26.29
N ARG A 178 13.44 10.67 -26.35
CA ARG A 178 12.47 10.13 -25.41
C ARG A 178 13.05 9.99 -24.00
N LEU A 179 14.29 9.50 -23.88
CA LEU A 179 14.99 9.37 -22.60
C LEU A 179 15.16 10.74 -21.91
N GLU A 180 15.53 11.78 -22.68
CA GLU A 180 15.63 13.15 -22.18
C GLU A 180 14.27 13.72 -21.74
N ALA A 181 13.18 13.42 -22.47
CA ALA A 181 11.83 13.85 -22.12
C ALA A 181 11.24 13.10 -20.92
N LEU A 182 11.66 11.86 -20.66
CA LEU A 182 11.17 11.06 -19.54
C LEU A 182 11.58 11.61 -18.17
N LEU A 183 12.73 12.27 -18.07
CA LEU A 183 13.21 12.87 -16.82
C LEU A 183 12.23 13.94 -16.27
N PRO A 184 11.88 15.00 -17.01
CA PRO A 184 10.91 15.98 -16.54
C PRO A 184 9.48 15.41 -16.41
N GLU A 185 9.09 14.41 -17.21
CA GLU A 185 7.81 13.70 -17.04
C GLU A 185 7.76 12.95 -15.70
N LEU A 186 8.84 12.25 -15.33
CA LEU A 186 8.97 11.56 -14.05
C LEU A 186 8.91 12.53 -12.87
N ASP A 187 9.60 13.66 -12.95
CA ASP A 187 9.59 14.68 -11.90
C ASP A 187 8.20 15.30 -11.72
N ALA A 188 7.52 15.61 -12.82
CA ALA A 188 6.14 16.10 -12.80
C ALA A 188 5.17 15.07 -12.18
N ALA A 189 5.30 13.79 -12.56
CA ALA A 189 4.50 12.71 -12.01
C ALA A 189 4.77 12.52 -10.50
N LYS A 190 6.03 12.64 -10.04
CA LYS A 190 6.37 12.58 -8.61
C LYS A 190 5.73 13.73 -7.84
N LEU A 191 5.74 14.94 -8.40
CA LEU A 191 5.09 16.09 -7.77
C LEU A 191 3.57 15.91 -7.65
N GLN A 192 2.92 15.40 -8.70
CA GLN A 192 1.47 15.12 -8.67
C GLN A 192 1.12 14.04 -7.65
N PHE A 193 1.86 12.94 -7.64
CA PHE A 193 1.72 11.88 -6.64
C PHE A 193 1.91 12.43 -5.22
N ASN A 194 2.90 13.31 -5.02
CA ASN A 194 3.15 13.92 -3.72
C ASN A 194 2.04 14.87 -3.28
N ALA A 195 1.51 15.67 -4.22
CA ALA A 195 0.42 16.59 -3.96
C ALA A 195 -0.87 15.85 -3.54
N ALA A 196 -1.19 14.72 -4.17
CA ALA A 196 -2.32 13.88 -3.79
C ALA A 196 -2.21 13.41 -2.33
N LEU A 197 -1.02 13.02 -1.90
CA LEU A 197 -0.78 12.63 -0.51
C LEU A 197 -0.87 13.82 0.46
N GLN A 198 -0.55 15.05 0.04
CA GLN A 198 -0.76 16.23 0.89
C GLN A 198 -2.24 16.58 1.07
N GLN A 199 -3.08 16.30 0.08
CA GLN A 199 -4.53 16.52 0.21
C GLN A 199 -5.14 15.65 1.32
N LEU A 200 -4.60 14.48 1.61
CA LEU A 200 -5.08 13.66 2.74
C LEU A 200 -4.91 14.34 4.11
N LEU A 201 -4.10 15.39 4.23
CA LEU A 201 -3.87 16.14 5.47
C LEU A 201 -4.80 17.37 5.64
N THR A 202 -5.54 17.76 4.60
CA THR A 202 -6.42 18.93 4.62
C THR A 202 -7.84 18.56 5.01
#